data_AF-A0A2G5U1T8-F1
#
_entry.id   AF-A0A2G5U1T8-F1
#
_cell.length_a   1.000
_cell.length_b   1.000
_cell.length_c   1.000
_cell.angle_alpha   90.00
_cell.angle_beta   90.00
_cell.angle_gamma   90.00
#
_symmetry.space_group_name_H-M   'P 1'
#
loop_
_entity.id
_entity.type
_entity.pdbx_description
1 polymer ?
#
loop_
_entity_poly.entity_id
_entity_poly.type
_entity_poly.pdbx_seq_one_letter_code
_entity_poly.pdbx_strand_id
1 'polypeptide(L)'
;MPIYFLILVCLLKLRKSENAFKTTFYSLLLQHSIADVVAMGLYAFQKVSYVLIPDLIFGKQEFLAPFFYNCFFWFIIIRSSGVALLTIHRYLVIVKSFFSLSISIQKLKSWKIILMYWIPAMVFDSVFYSDPTVQFDSVENLKNIVNPETTLRSTIVCISFLSISCFICAISNCLIIKYVRAKSSSFSKPLQRELRLTLQVSLPFGAQLVLLCFMIFANLYAKTGNVSLSSHLAVSFN
;
A
#
# COMPACT_ATOMS: atom_id res chain seq x y z
N MET A 1 6.45 13.78 -3.72
CA MET A 1 5.79 13.93 -5.03
C MET A 1 6.77 13.82 -6.21
N PRO A 2 7.88 14.59 -6.31
CA PRO A 2 8.74 14.54 -7.50
C PRO A 2 9.49 13.21 -7.66
N ILE A 3 9.89 12.58 -6.54
CA ILE A 3 10.77 11.40 -6.54
C ILE A 3 10.09 10.18 -7.17
N TYR A 4 8.84 9.86 -6.83
CA TYR A 4 8.13 8.69 -7.39
C TYR A 4 7.78 8.89 -8.87
N PHE A 5 7.42 10.10 -9.28
CA PHE A 5 7.19 10.45 -10.69
C PHE A 5 8.50 10.38 -11.50
N LEU A 6 9.61 10.89 -10.95
CA LEU A 6 10.95 10.74 -11.52
C LEU A 6 11.37 9.27 -11.63
N ILE A 7 11.13 8.47 -10.59
CA ILE A 7 11.42 7.02 -10.61
C ILE A 7 10.60 6.34 -11.72
N LEU A 8 9.32 6.68 -11.88
CA LEU A 8 8.47 6.14 -12.93
C LEU A 8 8.98 6.52 -14.33
N VAL A 9 9.27 7.80 -14.56
CA VAL A 9 9.79 8.30 -15.85
C VAL A 9 11.14 7.68 -16.17
N CYS A 10 12.05 7.60 -15.19
CA CYS A 10 13.35 6.94 -15.34
C CYS A 10 13.19 5.45 -15.66
N LEU A 11 12.32 4.73 -14.95
CA LEU A 11 12.06 3.31 -15.19
C LEU A 11 11.48 3.07 -16.59
N LEU A 12 10.54 3.91 -17.04
CA LEU A 12 9.95 3.81 -18.37
C LEU A 12 10.98 4.08 -19.48
N LYS A 13 11.84 5.09 -19.29
CA LYS A 13 12.92 5.42 -20.23
C LYS A 13 13.96 4.30 -20.30
N LEU A 14 14.39 3.76 -19.16
CA LEU A 14 15.33 2.65 -19.09
C LEU A 14 14.75 1.34 -19.67
N ARG A 15 13.45 1.09 -19.49
CA ARG A 15 12.77 -0.08 -20.08
C ARG A 15 12.70 -0.07 -21.60
N LYS A 16 12.64 1.13 -22.22
CA LYS A 16 12.75 1.27 -23.68
C LYS A 16 14.18 1.04 -24.17
N SER A 17 15.18 1.39 -23.36
CA SER A 17 16.59 1.35 -23.75
C SER A 17 17.25 -0.02 -23.54
N GLU A 18 16.87 -0.77 -22.50
CA GLU A 18 17.61 -1.96 -22.10
C GLU A 18 16.70 -3.17 -21.79
N ASN A 19 17.01 -4.32 -22.40
CA ASN A 19 16.31 -5.58 -22.15
C ASN A 19 16.50 -6.10 -20.71
N ALA A 20 17.53 -5.65 -19.99
CA ALA A 20 17.77 -5.96 -18.58
C ALA A 20 16.64 -5.46 -17.64
N PHE A 21 15.84 -4.47 -18.06
CA PHE A 21 14.72 -3.92 -17.28
C PHE A 21 13.36 -4.57 -17.60
N LYS A 22 13.34 -5.63 -18.43
CA LYS A 22 12.11 -6.39 -18.75
C LYS A 22 11.88 -7.59 -17.82
N THR A 23 12.60 -7.69 -16.70
CA THR A 23 12.43 -8.80 -15.75
C THR A 23 11.13 -8.70 -14.95
N THR A 24 10.73 -9.81 -14.33
CA THR A 24 9.57 -9.90 -13.44
C THR A 24 9.64 -8.88 -12.30
N PHE A 25 10.83 -8.72 -11.70
CA PHE A 25 11.06 -7.78 -10.61
C PHE A 25 10.76 -6.33 -11.03
N TYR A 26 11.32 -5.86 -12.15
CA TYR A 26 11.09 -4.49 -12.62
C TYR A 26 9.64 -4.27 -13.08
N SER A 27 8.99 -5.31 -13.63
CA SER A 27 7.56 -5.23 -13.97
C SER A 27 6.71 -5.03 -12.71
N LEU A 28 7.01 -5.74 -11.62
CA LEU A 28 6.32 -5.61 -10.34
C LEU A 28 6.61 -4.24 -9.68
N LEU A 29 7.86 -3.80 -9.69
CA LEU A 29 8.27 -2.48 -9.20
C LEU A 29 7.58 -1.34 -9.97
N LEU A 30 7.40 -1.52 -11.28
CA LEU A 30 6.68 -0.57 -12.11
C LEU A 30 5.20 -0.48 -11.71
N GLN A 31 4.52 -1.62 -11.51
CA GLN A 31 3.13 -1.62 -11.05
C GLN A 31 2.98 -0.96 -9.69
N HIS A 32 3.90 -1.23 -8.77
CA HIS A 32 3.93 -0.56 -7.47
C HIS A 32 4.07 0.96 -7.60
N SER A 33 4.99 1.41 -8.46
CA SER A 33 5.21 2.84 -8.72
C SER A 33 3.98 3.50 -9.37
N ILE A 34 3.30 2.81 -10.30
CA ILE A 34 2.05 3.29 -10.92
C ILE A 34 0.96 3.42 -9.87
N ALA A 35 0.77 2.41 -9.01
CA ALA A 35 -0.24 2.45 -7.96
C ALA A 35 -0.01 3.63 -7.00
N ASP A 36 1.23 3.90 -6.61
CA ASP A 36 1.58 5.05 -5.78
C ASP A 36 1.26 6.39 -6.48
N VAL A 37 1.61 6.53 -7.76
CA VAL A 37 1.31 7.75 -8.54
C VAL A 37 -0.20 7.95 -8.70
N VAL A 38 -0.96 6.89 -8.96
CA VAL A 38 -2.42 6.96 -9.06
C VAL A 38 -3.04 7.36 -7.71
N ALA A 39 -2.60 6.75 -6.60
CA ALA A 39 -3.08 7.11 -5.27
C ALA A 39 -2.85 8.59 -4.95
N MET A 40 -1.65 9.08 -5.21
CA MET A 40 -1.27 10.48 -4.99
C MET A 40 -2.03 11.43 -5.92
N GLY A 41 -2.21 11.04 -7.19
CA GLY A 41 -2.97 11.80 -8.17
C GLY A 41 -4.44 11.93 -7.80
N LEU A 42 -5.07 10.85 -7.34
CA LEU A 42 -6.46 10.87 -6.87
C LEU A 42 -6.62 11.70 -5.60
N TYR A 43 -5.70 11.60 -4.65
CA TYR A 43 -5.71 12.44 -3.45
C TYR A 43 -5.56 13.93 -3.77
N ALA A 44 -4.64 14.28 -4.67
CA ALA A 44 -4.46 15.65 -5.13
C ALA A 44 -5.71 16.15 -5.88
N PHE A 45 -6.26 15.33 -6.78
CA PHE A 45 -7.49 15.63 -7.51
C PHE A 45 -8.66 15.87 -6.56
N GLN A 46 -8.83 15.03 -5.54
CA GLN A 46 -9.87 15.20 -4.52
C GLN A 46 -9.72 16.56 -3.82
N LYS A 47 -8.52 16.88 -3.31
CA LYS A 47 -8.26 18.13 -2.59
C LYS A 47 -8.45 19.38 -3.45
N VAL A 48 -8.01 19.34 -4.70
CA VAL A 48 -8.19 20.43 -5.65
C VAL A 48 -9.67 20.59 -6.02
N SER A 49 -10.38 19.49 -6.23
CA SER A 49 -11.81 19.51 -6.57
C SER A 49 -12.67 20.09 -5.45
N TYR A 50 -12.30 19.83 -4.19
CA TYR A 50 -13.00 20.39 -3.03
C TYR A 50 -12.92 21.92 -2.96
N VAL A 51 -11.88 22.51 -3.55
CA VAL A 51 -11.69 23.97 -3.57
C VAL A 51 -12.27 24.60 -4.83
N LEU A 52 -12.11 23.96 -5.99
CA LEU A 52 -12.49 24.56 -7.28
C LEU A 52 -13.97 24.36 -7.64
N ILE A 53 -14.56 23.23 -7.27
CA ILE A 53 -15.89 22.81 -7.73
C ILE A 53 -16.70 22.09 -6.63
N PRO A 54 -16.82 22.67 -5.41
CA PRO A 54 -17.46 22.00 -4.29
C PRO A 54 -18.93 21.62 -4.55
N ASP A 55 -19.68 22.49 -5.22
CA ASP A 55 -21.10 22.26 -5.56
C ASP A 55 -21.30 21.03 -6.46
N LEU A 56 -20.41 20.83 -7.45
CA LEU A 56 -20.49 19.69 -8.36
C LEU A 56 -20.17 18.38 -7.64
N ILE A 57 -19.21 18.42 -6.71
CA ILE A 57 -18.82 17.27 -5.90
C ILE A 57 -19.95 16.90 -4.94
N PHE A 58 -20.54 17.87 -4.27
CA PHE A 58 -21.67 17.68 -3.37
C PHE A 58 -22.91 17.17 -4.12
N GLY A 59 -23.19 17.71 -5.31
CA GLY A 59 -24.30 17.26 -6.16
C GLY A 59 -24.19 15.80 -6.62
N LYS A 60 -23.00 15.19 -6.56
CA LYS A 60 -22.76 13.76 -6.88
C LYS A 60 -22.31 12.95 -5.65
N GLN A 61 -22.69 13.39 -4.45
CA GLN A 61 -22.24 12.78 -3.19
C GLN A 61 -22.52 11.28 -3.07
N GLU A 62 -23.65 10.79 -3.59
CA GLU A 62 -24.04 9.37 -3.48
C GLU A 62 -22.97 8.43 -4.07
N PHE A 63 -22.25 8.89 -5.09
CA PHE A 63 -21.16 8.13 -5.69
C PHE A 63 -19.79 8.59 -5.16
N LEU A 64 -19.57 9.90 -5.08
CA LEU A 64 -18.25 10.47 -4.80
C LEU A 64 -17.84 10.37 -3.33
N ALA A 65 -18.77 10.50 -2.38
CA ALA A 65 -18.44 10.44 -0.96
C ALA A 65 -17.97 9.03 -0.54
N PRO A 66 -18.70 7.93 -0.87
CA PRO A 66 -18.21 6.59 -0.63
C PRO A 66 -16.92 6.29 -1.39
N PHE A 67 -16.83 6.73 -2.65
CA PHE A 67 -15.63 6.51 -3.47
C PHE A 67 -14.39 7.14 -2.84
N PHE A 68 -14.42 8.44 -2.51
CA PHE A 68 -13.26 9.12 -1.95
C PHE A 68 -12.89 8.62 -0.55
N TYR A 69 -13.86 8.24 0.27
CA TYR A 69 -13.61 7.63 1.58
C TYR A 69 -12.91 6.27 1.44
N ASN A 70 -13.48 5.36 0.65
CA ASN A 70 -12.96 4.00 0.48
C ASN A 70 -11.64 3.99 -0.31
N CYS A 71 -11.46 4.91 -1.26
CA CYS A 71 -10.23 5.09 -2.04
C CYS A 71 -8.99 5.19 -1.15
N PHE A 72 -9.07 5.87 -0.01
CA PHE A 72 -7.95 5.95 0.94
C PHE A 72 -7.52 4.56 1.44
N PHE A 73 -8.47 3.72 1.87
CA PHE A 73 -8.18 2.37 2.34
C PHE A 73 -7.72 1.45 1.21
N TRP A 74 -8.37 1.52 0.04
CA TRP A 74 -8.01 0.70 -1.12
C TRP A 74 -6.54 0.85 -1.50
N PHE A 75 -6.05 2.09 -1.60
CA PHE A 75 -4.65 2.31 -1.97
C PHE A 75 -3.66 1.88 -0.88
N ILE A 76 -4.05 1.91 0.40
CA ILE A 76 -3.21 1.34 1.48
C ILE A 76 -3.08 -0.18 1.31
N ILE A 77 -4.18 -0.88 1.03
CA ILE A 77 -4.19 -2.34 0.81
C ILE A 77 -3.39 -2.70 -0.44
N ILE A 78 -3.66 -2.05 -1.58
CA ILE A 78 -2.92 -2.26 -2.84
C ILE A 78 -1.42 -2.04 -2.64
N ARG A 79 -1.04 -0.94 -1.96
CA ARG A 79 0.36 -0.64 -1.67
C ARG A 79 1.02 -1.70 -0.80
N SER A 80 0.37 -2.05 0.32
CA SER A 80 0.86 -3.06 1.27
C SER A 80 1.02 -4.44 0.62
N SER A 81 0.04 -4.84 -0.19
CA SER A 81 0.09 -6.08 -0.99
C SER A 81 1.27 -6.04 -1.97
N GLY A 82 1.48 -4.92 -2.64
CA GLY A 82 2.60 -4.73 -3.56
C GLY A 82 3.98 -4.88 -2.91
N VAL A 83 4.18 -4.31 -1.71
CA VAL A 83 5.44 -4.45 -0.95
C VAL A 83 5.66 -5.89 -0.51
N ALA A 84 4.62 -6.58 -0.04
CA ALA A 84 4.69 -8.00 0.31
C ALA A 84 5.08 -8.85 -0.90
N LEU A 85 4.43 -8.67 -2.05
CA LEU A 85 4.76 -9.37 -3.29
C LEU A 85 6.20 -9.11 -3.74
N LEU A 86 6.68 -7.86 -3.67
CA LEU A 86 8.06 -7.50 -4.00
C LEU A 86 9.05 -8.25 -3.09
N THR A 87 8.76 -8.31 -1.79
CA THR A 87 9.63 -8.95 -0.81
C THR A 87 9.64 -10.48 -0.99
N ILE A 88 8.47 -11.10 -1.19
CA ILE A 88 8.34 -12.54 -1.45
C ILE A 88 9.05 -12.93 -2.75
N HIS A 89 8.86 -12.17 -3.83
CA HIS A 89 9.54 -12.42 -5.10
C HIS A 89 11.05 -12.46 -4.91
N ARG A 90 11.62 -11.49 -4.17
CA ARG A 90 13.07 -11.45 -3.91
C ARG A 90 13.54 -12.60 -3.03
N TYR A 91 12.77 -12.95 -2.01
CA TYR A 91 13.07 -14.13 -1.19
C TYR A 91 13.16 -15.40 -2.05
N LEU A 92 12.19 -15.61 -2.95
CA LEU A 92 12.16 -16.76 -3.84
C LEU A 92 13.35 -16.77 -4.81
N VAL A 93 13.68 -15.63 -5.42
CA VAL A 93 14.79 -15.53 -6.38
C VAL A 93 16.16 -15.72 -5.70
N ILE A 94 16.37 -15.16 -4.51
CA ILE A 94 17.68 -15.18 -3.84
C ILE A 94 17.87 -16.48 -3.05
N VAL A 95 16.92 -16.83 -2.19
CA VAL A 95 17.08 -17.95 -1.25
C VAL A 95 16.69 -19.28 -1.90
N LYS A 96 15.67 -19.28 -2.78
CA LYS A 96 15.14 -20.48 -3.43
C LYS A 96 15.32 -20.44 -4.95
N SER A 97 16.48 -19.99 -5.44
CA SER A 97 16.75 -19.79 -6.87
C SER A 97 16.48 -21.04 -7.74
N PHE A 98 16.74 -22.25 -7.20
CA PHE A 98 16.57 -23.52 -7.91
C PHE A 98 15.19 -24.17 -7.78
N PHE A 99 14.25 -23.54 -7.07
CA PHE A 99 12.92 -24.10 -6.89
C PHE A 99 12.05 -23.82 -8.12
N SER A 100 11.24 -24.80 -8.55
CA SER A 100 10.38 -24.72 -9.75
C SER A 100 9.49 -23.47 -9.78
N LEU A 101 9.00 -23.06 -8.60
CA LEU A 101 8.20 -21.84 -8.45
C LEU A 101 8.99 -20.57 -8.78
N SER A 102 10.25 -20.47 -8.36
CA SER A 102 11.13 -19.32 -8.61
C SER A 102 11.46 -19.19 -10.10
N ILE A 103 11.70 -20.31 -10.77
CA ILE A 103 11.94 -20.35 -12.22
C ILE A 103 10.67 -19.93 -12.99
N SER A 104 9.51 -20.40 -12.55
CA SER A 104 8.22 -20.04 -13.15
C SER A 104 7.90 -18.56 -13.01
N ILE A 105 8.14 -17.98 -11.83
CA ILE A 105 7.95 -16.54 -11.55
C ILE A 105 8.90 -15.68 -12.39
N GLN A 106 10.14 -16.11 -12.59
CA GLN A 106 11.09 -15.38 -13.45
C GLN A 106 10.71 -15.40 -14.94
N LYS A 107 9.97 -16.42 -15.39
CA LYS A 107 9.47 -16.54 -16.77
C LYS A 107 8.07 -15.95 -16.97
N LEU A 108 7.47 -15.34 -15.94
CA LEU A 108 6.12 -14.81 -16.03
C LEU A 108 6.07 -13.62 -17.01
N LYS A 109 5.10 -13.64 -17.93
CA LYS A 109 4.83 -12.51 -18.82
C LYS A 109 4.35 -11.30 -18.03
N SER A 110 4.77 -10.09 -18.42
CA SER A 110 4.42 -8.86 -17.70
C SER A 110 2.91 -8.64 -17.49
N TRP A 111 2.06 -9.04 -18.45
CA TRP A 111 0.60 -8.93 -18.27
C TRP A 111 0.07 -9.78 -17.10
N LYS A 112 0.61 -10.99 -16.89
CA LYS A 112 0.21 -11.83 -15.75
C LYS A 112 0.62 -11.21 -14.41
N ILE A 113 1.73 -10.47 -14.38
CA ILE A 113 2.21 -9.74 -13.18
C ILE A 113 1.24 -8.62 -12.83
N ILE A 114 0.71 -7.90 -13.84
CA ILE A 114 -0.32 -6.88 -13.65
C ILE A 114 -1.55 -7.50 -12.99
N LEU A 115 -2.08 -8.59 -13.56
CA LEU A 115 -3.25 -9.27 -13.00
C LEU A 115 -3.00 -9.74 -11.55
N MET A 116 -1.85 -10.34 -11.28
CA MET A 116 -1.49 -10.83 -9.94
C MET A 116 -1.31 -9.70 -8.91
N TYR A 117 -0.88 -8.52 -9.35
CA TYR A 117 -0.70 -7.36 -8.48
C TYR A 117 -2.04 -6.70 -8.12
N TRP A 118 -2.90 -6.45 -9.11
CA TRP A 118 -4.10 -5.65 -8.94
C TRP A 118 -5.33 -6.45 -8.50
N ILE A 119 -5.58 -7.62 -9.10
CA ILE A 119 -6.84 -8.36 -8.88
C ILE A 119 -7.02 -8.78 -7.42
N PRO A 120 -6.05 -9.42 -6.74
CA PRO A 120 -6.27 -9.86 -5.36
C PRO A 120 -6.59 -8.72 -4.40
N ALA A 121 -5.91 -7.57 -4.57
CA ALA A 121 -6.15 -6.38 -3.76
C ALA A 121 -7.53 -5.77 -4.07
N MET A 122 -7.89 -5.62 -5.35
CA MET A 122 -9.20 -5.10 -5.74
C MET A 122 -10.36 -5.99 -5.27
N VAL A 123 -10.20 -7.31 -5.33
CA VAL A 123 -11.21 -8.25 -4.82
C VAL A 123 -11.36 -8.09 -3.31
N PHE A 124 -10.24 -8.05 -2.56
CA PHE A 124 -10.27 -7.79 -1.12
C PHE A 124 -10.98 -6.46 -0.81
N ASP A 125 -10.60 -5.40 -1.52
CA ASP A 125 -11.16 -4.07 -1.33
C ASP A 125 -12.67 -4.04 -1.57
N SER A 126 -13.15 -4.68 -2.64
CA SER A 126 -14.58 -4.75 -2.96
C SER A 126 -15.41 -5.47 -1.89
N VAL A 127 -14.82 -6.45 -1.21
CA VAL A 127 -15.51 -7.24 -0.17
C VAL A 127 -15.58 -6.48 1.16
N PHE A 128 -14.51 -5.77 1.53
CA PHE A 128 -14.39 -5.16 2.86
C PHE A 128 -14.78 -3.68 2.91
N TYR A 129 -14.78 -2.96 1.79
CA TYR A 129 -14.95 -1.50 1.73
C TYR A 129 -16.05 -1.08 0.74
N SER A 130 -17.26 -1.56 0.96
CA SER A 130 -18.45 -1.27 0.13
C SER A 130 -19.60 -0.70 0.96
N ASP A 131 -19.32 0.32 1.78
CA ASP A 131 -20.37 1.00 2.54
C ASP A 131 -20.94 2.19 1.74
N PRO A 132 -22.21 2.14 1.30
CA PRO A 132 -22.84 3.22 0.54
C PRO A 132 -23.35 4.36 1.43
N THR A 133 -23.28 4.25 2.76
CA THR A 133 -23.86 5.23 3.70
C THR A 133 -23.00 6.47 3.93
N VAL A 134 -21.83 6.55 3.29
CA VAL A 134 -20.90 7.67 3.43
C VAL A 134 -21.44 8.91 2.70
N GLN A 135 -21.48 10.04 3.41
CA GLN A 135 -21.96 11.32 2.88
C GLN A 135 -20.96 12.45 3.19
N PHE A 136 -21.12 13.61 2.55
CA PHE A 136 -20.37 14.82 2.92
C PHE A 136 -21.13 15.63 3.97
N ASP A 137 -20.40 16.34 4.85
CA ASP A 137 -20.96 17.18 5.91
C ASP A 137 -21.72 18.38 5.35
N SER A 138 -21.07 19.19 4.52
CA SER A 138 -21.72 20.28 3.80
C SER A 138 -20.98 20.61 2.51
N VAL A 139 -21.56 21.50 1.69
CA VAL A 139 -20.91 22.02 0.47
C VAL A 139 -19.62 22.79 0.84
N GLU A 140 -19.67 23.55 1.93
CA GLU A 140 -18.55 24.34 2.45
C GLU A 140 -17.48 23.46 3.11
N ASN A 141 -17.91 22.32 3.66
CA ASN A 141 -17.07 21.37 4.36
C ASN A 141 -17.31 19.95 3.82
N LEU A 142 -16.64 19.59 2.72
CA LEU A 142 -16.71 18.27 2.07
C LEU A 142 -16.01 17.15 2.86
N LYS A 143 -16.09 17.21 4.19
CA LYS A 143 -15.63 16.18 5.09
C LYS A 143 -16.59 15.00 5.05
N ASN A 144 -16.07 13.79 4.89
CA ASN A 144 -16.89 12.59 4.91
C ASN A 144 -17.48 12.39 6.31
N ILE A 145 -18.80 12.38 6.43
CA ILE A 145 -19.55 11.88 7.57
C ILE A 145 -19.72 10.38 7.36
N VAL A 146 -19.19 9.61 8.29
CA VAL A 146 -19.24 8.15 8.29
C VAL A 146 -19.61 7.69 9.68
N ASN A 147 -20.42 6.64 9.77
CA ASN A 147 -20.72 6.01 11.04
C ASN A 147 -19.42 5.62 11.76
N PRO A 148 -19.27 5.96 13.06
CA PRO A 148 -18.07 5.65 13.83
C PRO A 148 -17.74 4.15 13.81
N GLU A 149 -18.77 3.29 13.79
CA GLU A 149 -18.63 1.84 13.69
C GLU A 149 -18.03 1.40 12.34
N THR A 150 -18.52 1.93 11.22
CA THR A 150 -17.96 1.66 9.88
C THR A 150 -16.50 2.10 9.80
N THR A 151 -16.19 3.29 10.36
CA THR A 151 -14.82 3.82 10.38
C THR A 151 -13.90 2.95 11.22
N LEU A 152 -14.36 2.52 12.39
CA LEU A 152 -13.62 1.61 13.26
C LEU A 152 -13.36 0.27 12.59
N ARG A 153 -14.39 -0.36 11.99
CA ARG A 153 -14.27 -1.63 11.27
C ARG A 153 -13.26 -1.53 10.14
N SER A 154 -13.39 -0.50 9.29
CA SER A 154 -12.51 -0.23 8.15
C SER A 154 -11.04 -0.07 8.58
N THR A 155 -10.83 0.65 9.69
CA THR A 155 -9.51 0.92 10.28
C THR A 155 -8.90 -0.35 10.87
N ILE A 156 -9.68 -1.18 11.59
CA ILE A 156 -9.20 -2.44 12.17
C ILE A 156 -8.81 -3.45 11.08
N VAL A 157 -9.62 -3.57 10.01
CA VAL A 157 -9.28 -4.42 8.86
C VAL A 157 -7.98 -3.95 8.22
N CYS A 158 -7.82 -2.64 8.02
CA CYS A 158 -6.61 -2.05 7.46
C CYS A 158 -5.37 -2.33 8.34
N ILE A 159 -5.47 -2.13 9.65
CA ILE A 159 -4.38 -2.39 10.61
C ILE A 159 -4.02 -3.87 10.62
N SER A 160 -5.01 -4.76 10.65
CA SER A 160 -4.80 -6.21 10.61
C SER A 160 -4.06 -6.63 9.35
N PHE A 161 -4.51 -6.16 8.18
CA PHE A 161 -3.86 -6.45 6.90
C PHE A 161 -2.42 -5.92 6.84
N LEU A 162 -2.20 -4.67 7.24
CA LEU A 162 -0.87 -4.07 7.32
C LEU A 162 0.05 -4.85 8.26
N SER A 163 -0.45 -5.31 9.40
CA SER A 163 0.33 -6.09 10.37
C SER A 163 0.78 -7.43 9.80
N ILE A 164 -0.14 -8.16 9.15
CA ILE A 164 0.18 -9.43 8.49
C ILE A 164 1.21 -9.23 7.38
N SER A 165 1.01 -8.22 6.53
CA SER A 165 1.94 -7.87 5.46
C SER A 165 3.32 -7.49 6.01
N CYS A 166 3.39 -6.67 7.06
CA CYS A 166 4.63 -6.33 7.73
C CYS A 166 5.34 -7.56 8.30
N PHE A 167 4.60 -8.49 8.90
CA PHE A 167 5.16 -9.73 9.45
C PHE A 167 5.77 -10.62 8.35
N ILE A 168 5.06 -10.80 7.23
CA ILE A 168 5.56 -11.54 6.06
C ILE A 168 6.83 -10.88 5.51
N CYS A 169 6.83 -9.56 5.39
CA CYS A 169 7.99 -8.78 4.94
C CYS A 169 9.19 -8.94 5.89
N ALA A 170 8.96 -8.87 7.20
CA ALA A 170 10.01 -9.01 8.20
C ALA A 170 10.65 -10.41 8.14
N ILE A 171 9.85 -11.47 8.12
CA ILE A 171 10.35 -12.86 8.01
C ILE A 171 11.17 -13.03 6.72
N SER A 172 10.61 -12.61 5.58
CA SER A 172 11.26 -12.76 4.28
C SER A 172 12.60 -12.04 4.23
N ASN A 173 12.66 -10.79 4.71
CA ASN A 173 13.91 -10.02 4.77
C ASN A 173 14.93 -10.65 5.74
N CYS A 174 14.50 -11.13 6.90
CA CYS A 174 15.36 -11.84 7.84
C CYS A 174 15.99 -13.09 7.21
N LEU A 175 15.22 -13.88 6.46
CA LEU A 175 15.70 -15.08 5.77
C LEU A 175 16.69 -14.73 4.65
N ILE A 176 16.41 -13.69 3.86
CA ILE A 176 17.34 -13.18 2.84
C ILE A 176 18.68 -12.78 3.48
N ILE A 177 18.65 -12.00 4.56
CA ILE A 177 19.86 -11.54 5.25
C ILE A 177 20.64 -12.73 5.82
N LYS A 178 19.97 -13.69 6.47
CA LYS A 178 20.62 -14.91 6.98
C LYS A 178 21.29 -15.71 5.86
N TYR A 179 20.62 -15.89 4.73
CA TYR A 179 21.16 -16.59 3.56
C TYR A 179 22.40 -15.89 3.00
N VAL A 180 22.31 -14.57 2.78
CA VAL A 180 23.42 -13.75 2.27
C VAL A 180 24.62 -13.81 3.23
N ARG A 181 24.40 -13.68 4.54
CA ARG A 181 25.47 -13.78 5.56
C ARG A 181 26.13 -15.16 5.60
N ALA A 182 25.35 -16.23 5.48
CA ALA A 182 25.89 -17.60 5.46
C ALA A 182 26.77 -17.87 4.23
N LYS A 183 26.49 -17.22 3.09
CA LYS A 183 27.28 -17.32 1.85
C LYS A 183 28.39 -16.27 1.74
N SER A 184 28.55 -15.43 2.77
CA SER A 184 29.37 -14.20 2.75
C SER A 184 30.87 -14.42 2.98
N SER A 185 31.34 -15.64 3.24
CA SER A 185 32.75 -15.93 3.53
C SER A 185 33.71 -15.66 2.36
N SER A 186 33.19 -15.35 1.18
CA SER A 186 33.93 -14.86 0.01
C SER A 186 33.20 -13.65 -0.58
N PHE A 187 33.54 -12.44 -0.13
CA PHE A 187 32.93 -11.20 -0.61
C PHE A 187 33.33 -10.90 -2.05
N SER A 188 32.60 -11.48 -3.00
CA SER A 188 32.69 -11.13 -4.42
C SER A 188 31.80 -9.90 -4.74
N LYS A 189 32.22 -9.07 -5.69
CA LYS A 189 31.47 -7.89 -6.21
C LYS A 189 29.96 -8.14 -6.49
N PRO A 190 29.51 -9.29 -7.02
CA PRO A 190 28.07 -9.56 -7.19
C PRO A 190 27.28 -9.61 -5.87
N LEU A 191 27.86 -10.13 -4.78
CA LEU A 191 27.19 -10.22 -3.48
C LEU A 191 26.94 -8.83 -2.85
N GLN A 192 27.86 -7.88 -3.02
CA GLN A 192 27.65 -6.48 -2.61
C GLN A 192 26.51 -5.81 -3.37
N ARG A 193 26.35 -6.11 -4.66
CA ARG A 193 25.24 -5.60 -5.48
C ARG A 193 23.90 -6.14 -4.97
N GLU A 194 23.85 -7.41 -4.58
CA GLU A 194 22.65 -8.04 -3.99
C GLU A 194 22.31 -7.48 -2.59
N LEU A 195 23.30 -7.20 -1.76
CA LEU A 195 23.10 -6.57 -0.45
C LEU A 195 22.55 -5.14 -0.59
N ARG A 196 23.09 -4.34 -1.53
CA ARG A 196 22.59 -2.99 -1.82
C ARG A 196 21.15 -3.04 -2.35
N LEU A 197 20.83 -4.00 -3.23
CA LEU A 197 19.45 -4.23 -3.68
C LEU A 197 18.53 -4.64 -2.52
N THR A 198 19.07 -5.35 -1.52
CA THR A 198 18.30 -5.77 -0.34
C THR A 198 17.98 -4.60 0.57
N LEU A 199 18.96 -3.73 0.82
CA LEU A 199 18.76 -2.47 1.55
C LEU A 199 17.80 -1.51 0.83
N GLN A 200 17.85 -1.46 -0.50
CA GLN A 200 16.90 -0.64 -1.28
C GLN A 200 15.45 -1.06 -1.05
N VAL A 201 15.20 -2.36 -0.84
CA VAL A 201 13.84 -2.91 -0.67
C VAL A 201 13.40 -2.92 0.79
N SER A 202 14.30 -2.77 1.76
CA SER A 202 13.90 -2.49 3.15
C SER A 202 13.29 -1.09 3.33
N LEU A 203 13.54 -0.16 2.40
CA LEU A 203 13.00 1.20 2.46
C LEU A 203 11.46 1.25 2.35
N PRO A 204 10.80 0.60 1.36
CA PRO A 204 9.33 0.53 1.32
C PRO A 204 8.74 -0.24 2.50
N PHE A 205 9.43 -1.25 3.04
CA PHE A 205 9.03 -1.93 4.27
C PHE A 205 9.04 -0.97 5.47
N GLY A 206 10.08 -0.13 5.62
CA GLY A 206 10.14 0.88 6.66
C GLY A 206 8.99 1.88 6.58
N ALA A 207 8.67 2.36 5.37
CA ALA A 207 7.52 3.24 5.16
C ALA A 207 6.19 2.57 5.54
N GLN A 208 6.03 1.28 5.24
CA GLN A 208 4.85 0.52 5.63
C GLN A 208 4.73 0.34 7.15
N LEU A 209 5.85 0.17 7.86
CA LEU A 209 5.86 0.09 9.32
C LEU A 209 5.48 1.42 9.97
N VAL A 210 5.99 2.54 9.44
CA VAL A 210 5.58 3.88 9.88
C VAL A 210 4.07 4.09 9.66
N LEU A 211 3.53 3.67 8.52
CA LEU A 211 2.10 3.74 8.24
C LEU A 211 1.28 2.88 9.21
N LEU A 212 1.74 1.66 9.52
CA LEU A 212 1.09 0.81 10.51
C LEU A 212 1.07 1.49 11.90
N CYS A 213 2.20 2.03 12.35
CA CYS A 213 2.25 2.77 13.61
C CYS A 213 1.27 3.95 13.61
N PHE A 214 1.28 4.75 12.54
CA PHE A 214 0.35 5.87 12.39
C PHE A 214 -1.12 5.43 12.51
N MET A 215 -1.51 4.36 11.82
CA MET A 215 -2.88 3.86 11.86
C MET A 215 -3.26 3.30 13.24
N ILE A 216 -2.34 2.62 13.93
CA ILE A 216 -2.55 2.16 15.30
C ILE A 216 -2.76 3.34 16.24
N PHE A 217 -1.88 4.35 16.21
CA PHE A 217 -2.02 5.54 17.04
C PHE A 217 -3.33 6.29 16.74
N ALA A 218 -3.65 6.52 15.47
CA ALA A 218 -4.90 7.16 15.07
C ALA A 218 -6.14 6.42 15.61
N ASN A 219 -6.13 5.08 15.55
CA ASN A 219 -7.21 4.25 16.07
C ASN A 219 -7.29 4.30 17.61
N LEU A 220 -6.15 4.32 18.32
CA LEU A 220 -6.11 4.45 19.77
C LEU A 220 -6.67 5.80 20.21
N TYR A 221 -6.25 6.90 19.58
CA TYR A 221 -6.77 8.24 19.85
C TYR A 221 -8.28 8.33 19.60
N ALA A 222 -8.77 7.76 18.49
CA ALA A 222 -10.21 7.73 18.20
C ALA A 222 -11.00 6.96 19.27
N LYS A 223 -10.47 5.83 19.77
CA LYS A 223 -11.10 5.06 20.86
C LYS A 223 -11.10 5.83 22.18
N THR A 224 -9.96 6.40 22.58
CA THR A 224 -9.85 7.13 23.85
C THR A 224 -10.73 8.38 23.88
N GLY A 225 -10.84 9.11 22.76
CA GLY A 225 -11.74 10.27 22.64
C GLY A 225 -13.23 9.90 22.72
N ASN A 226 -13.62 8.74 22.21
CA ASN A 226 -15.00 8.24 22.35
C ASN A 226 -15.31 7.79 23.78
N VAL A 227 -14.35 7.18 24.48
CA VAL A 227 -14.51 6.77 25.89
C VAL A 227 -14.65 7.99 26.80
N SER A 228 -13.87 9.05 26.59
CA SER A 228 -14.00 10.29 27.38
C SER A 228 -15.34 10.99 27.16
N LEU A 229 -15.84 11.02 25.92
CA LEU A 229 -17.17 11.57 25.62
C LEU A 229 -18.30 10.73 26.26
N SER A 230 -18.20 9.40 26.22
CA SER A 230 -19.15 8.50 26.86
C SER A 230 -19.15 8.61 28.39
N SER A 231 -17.98 8.83 29.01
CA SER A 231 -17.89 9.06 30.46
C SER A 231 -18.47 10.41 30.89
N HIS A 232 -18.35 11.46 30.07
CA HIS A 232 -18.98 12.75 30.36
C HIS A 232 -20.50 12.71 30.25
N LEU A 233 -21.03 11.93 29.31
CA LEU A 233 -22.48 11.68 29.21
C LEU A 233 -22.98 10.84 30.40
N ALA A 234 -22.23 9.81 30.83
CA ALA A 234 -22.59 9.01 31.99
C ALA A 234 -22.58 9.78 33.32
N VAL A 235 -21.75 10.82 33.45
CA VAL A 235 -21.70 11.70 34.64
C VAL A 235 -22.82 12.76 34.60
N SER A 236 -23.38 13.10 33.43
CA SER A 236 -24.51 14.04 33.32
C SER A 236 -25.89 13.40 33.57
N PHE A 237 -25.95 12.08 33.78
CA PHE A 237 -27.17 11.32 34.07
C PHE A 237 -27.21 10.75 35.50
N ASN A 238 -26.28 11.17 36.37
CA ASN A 238 -26.32 10.97 37.83
C ASN A 238 -26.39 12.34 38.52
#